data_AF-A0A5E4B141-F1
#
_entry.id   AF-A0A5E4B141-F1
#
_cell.length_a   1.000
_cell.length_b   1.000
_cell.length_c   1.000
_cell.angle_alpha   90.00
_cell.angle_beta   90.00
_cell.angle_gamma   90.00
#
_symmetry.space_group_name_H-M   'P 1'
#
loop_
_entity.id
_entity.type
_entity.pdbx_description
1 polymer ?
#
loop_
_entity_poly.entity_id
_entity_poly.type
_entity_poly.pdbx_seq_one_letter_code
_entity_poly.pdbx_strand_id
1 'polypeptide(L)'
;MGEVTAEEVEKFLDSNIGFAKRYYDLHYRAKVISDLLGAKEAAVDFSYYHPLSSVEESEIIFDLLRDLQENLQAEKCTFNVMKKLCFLLQADRMSLFMYRARNGIGELATRLFNVHKDATFEECLVMPDSEIVFPLDMGVVGYVAQSKKVNNVPNTKEDEHFCDFVDNLTEYQTKNILASPIMNGKDLVAVLMAVNKVDGPHFTKGDEEILLKYLNFANLLMKVYHLSYLYNCETRRGQILLWSGSKVFEELTDIERQFHKALYTVRAFLNCDRYSVGLLDMTKQKESPSIPRNYVPDINVEADKTRHPAPLQRNTPRP
;
A
#
# COMPACT_ATOMS: atom_id res chain seq x y z
N MET A 1 -66.75 -11.44 10.26
CA MET A 1 -65.95 -10.89 9.15
C MET A 1 -65.05 -12.02 8.70
N GLY A 2 -65.12 -12.42 7.43
CA GLY A 2 -64.36 -13.56 6.92
C GLY A 2 -62.87 -13.32 7.12
N GLU A 3 -62.16 -14.32 7.64
CA GLU A 3 -60.70 -14.28 7.71
C GLU A 3 -60.17 -14.22 6.28
N VAL A 4 -59.46 -13.13 5.98
CA VAL A 4 -58.79 -12.97 4.69
C VAL A 4 -57.65 -13.97 4.65
N THR A 5 -57.66 -14.83 3.64
CA THR A 5 -56.63 -15.86 3.48
C THR A 5 -55.35 -15.26 2.88
N ALA A 6 -54.19 -15.87 3.15
CA ALA A 6 -52.91 -15.37 2.64
C ALA A 6 -52.88 -15.29 1.10
N GLU A 7 -53.52 -16.24 0.42
CA GLU A 7 -53.64 -16.28 -1.04
C GLU A 7 -54.47 -15.11 -1.60
N GLU A 8 -55.52 -14.69 -0.89
CA GLU A 8 -56.32 -13.52 -1.28
C GLU A 8 -55.54 -12.21 -1.12
N VAL A 9 -54.68 -12.12 -0.09
CA VAL A 9 -53.80 -10.97 0.12
C VAL A 9 -52.74 -10.90 -0.97
N GLU A 10 -52.08 -12.01 -1.30
CA GLU A 10 -51.05 -12.06 -2.34
C GLU A 10 -51.61 -11.66 -3.70
N LYS A 11 -52.75 -12.25 -4.09
CA LYS A 11 -53.45 -11.91 -5.33
C LYS A 11 -53.87 -10.44 -5.39
N PHE A 12 -54.26 -9.85 -4.26
CA PHE A 12 -54.59 -8.42 -4.16
C PHE A 12 -53.36 -7.52 -4.31
N LEU A 13 -52.24 -7.87 -3.67
CA LEU A 13 -50.98 -7.13 -3.75
C LEU A 13 -50.40 -7.15 -5.17
N ASP A 14 -50.42 -8.31 -5.83
CA ASP A 14 -49.99 -8.47 -7.22
C ASP A 14 -50.83 -7.63 -8.18
N SER A 15 -52.14 -7.56 -7.91
CA SER A 15 -53.07 -6.74 -8.71
C SER A 15 -52.93 -5.23 -8.42
N ASN A 16 -52.31 -4.83 -7.30
CA ASN A 16 -52.21 -3.45 -6.82
C ASN A 16 -50.78 -3.06 -6.42
N ILE A 17 -49.85 -3.17 -7.36
CA ILE A 17 -48.41 -2.90 -7.17
C ILE A 17 -48.15 -1.52 -6.53
N GLY A 18 -48.92 -0.49 -6.91
CA GLY A 18 -48.78 0.86 -6.34
C GLY A 18 -49.11 0.94 -4.85
N PHE A 19 -50.14 0.21 -4.41
CA PHE A 19 -50.50 0.10 -2.99
C PHE A 19 -49.44 -0.72 -2.24
N ALA A 20 -49.03 -1.86 -2.79
CA ALA A 20 -48.01 -2.73 -2.20
C ALA A 20 -46.70 -1.97 -1.96
N LYS A 21 -46.23 -1.22 -2.97
CA LYS A 21 -45.02 -0.40 -2.86
C LYS A 21 -45.14 0.67 -1.77
N ARG A 22 -46.25 1.41 -1.75
CA ARG A 22 -46.48 2.46 -0.73
C ARG A 22 -46.54 1.87 0.68
N TYR A 23 -47.20 0.73 0.83
CA TYR A 23 -47.30 0.02 2.11
C TYR A 23 -45.94 -0.50 2.59
N TYR A 24 -45.14 -1.08 1.69
CA TYR A 24 -43.77 -1.49 1.98
C TYR A 24 -42.89 -0.31 2.41
N ASP A 25 -42.92 0.79 1.66
CA ASP A 25 -42.13 1.99 1.94
C ASP A 25 -42.46 2.61 3.30
N LEU A 26 -43.74 2.59 3.72
CA LEU A 26 -44.18 3.13 5.01
C LEU A 26 -43.88 2.22 6.21
N HIS A 27 -43.98 0.90 6.05
CA HIS A 27 -44.00 -0.02 7.20
C HIS A 27 -42.81 -0.96 7.31
N TYR A 28 -42.20 -1.37 6.18
CA TYR A 28 -41.18 -2.42 6.17
C TYR A 28 -39.80 -1.92 5.75
N ARG A 29 -39.73 -0.90 4.88
CA ARG A 29 -38.45 -0.42 4.33
C ARG A 29 -37.45 -0.03 5.41
N ALA A 30 -37.88 0.70 6.43
CA ALA A 30 -37.00 1.11 7.54
C ALA A 30 -36.50 -0.11 8.34
N LYS A 31 -37.35 -1.12 8.54
CA LYS A 31 -37.00 -2.35 9.25
C LYS A 31 -35.98 -3.17 8.46
N VAL A 32 -36.19 -3.38 7.17
CA VAL A 32 -35.25 -4.10 6.29
C VAL A 32 -33.89 -3.42 6.27
N ILE A 33 -33.85 -2.08 6.16
CA ILE A 33 -32.59 -1.32 6.22
C ILE A 33 -31.93 -1.45 7.60
N SER A 34 -32.71 -1.42 8.69
CA SER A 34 -32.19 -1.63 10.04
C SER A 34 -31.58 -3.02 10.21
N ASP A 35 -32.21 -4.05 9.66
CA ASP A 35 -31.72 -5.43 9.73
C ASP A 35 -30.44 -5.59 8.90
N LEU A 36 -30.36 -4.98 7.72
CA LEU A 36 -29.14 -4.90 6.89
C LEU A 36 -27.99 -4.19 7.62
N LEU A 37 -28.27 -3.07 8.29
CA LEU A 37 -27.28 -2.34 9.09
C LEU A 37 -26.87 -3.10 10.36
N GLY A 38 -27.75 -3.96 10.90
CA GLY A 38 -27.49 -4.75 12.10
C GLY A 38 -26.77 -6.08 11.85
N ALA A 39 -26.90 -6.66 10.66
CA ALA A 39 -26.29 -7.94 10.29
C ALA A 39 -24.76 -7.85 10.29
N LYS A 40 -24.04 -8.73 11.00
CA LYS A 40 -22.57 -8.65 11.19
C LYS A 40 -21.74 -8.85 9.92
N GLU A 41 -22.25 -9.63 8.98
CA GLU A 41 -21.59 -10.00 7.73
C GLU A 41 -22.61 -9.91 6.59
N ALA A 42 -22.13 -9.64 5.37
CA ALA A 42 -22.98 -9.71 4.17
C ALA A 42 -23.55 -11.13 3.98
N ALA A 43 -24.86 -11.23 3.70
CA ALA A 43 -25.53 -12.52 3.47
C ALA A 43 -25.41 -12.98 2.00
N VAL A 44 -24.38 -12.51 1.30
CA VAL A 44 -24.13 -12.82 -0.11
C VAL A 44 -23.34 -14.13 -0.22
N ASP A 45 -23.78 -15.01 -1.12
CA ASP A 45 -23.08 -16.27 -1.39
C ASP A 45 -21.89 -16.05 -2.34
N PHE A 46 -20.67 -16.01 -1.79
CA PHE A 46 -19.44 -15.86 -2.57
C PHE A 46 -18.93 -17.17 -3.20
N SER A 47 -19.62 -18.30 -2.98
CA SER A 47 -19.16 -19.62 -3.40
C SER A 47 -19.08 -19.76 -4.93
N TYR A 48 -20.03 -19.17 -5.66
CA TYR A 48 -20.06 -19.16 -7.12
C TYR A 48 -20.27 -17.75 -7.67
N TYR A 49 -19.68 -17.48 -8.83
CA TYR A 49 -19.89 -16.22 -9.52
C TYR A 49 -21.32 -16.18 -10.07
N HIS A 50 -22.05 -15.12 -9.74
CA HIS A 50 -23.41 -14.89 -10.22
C HIS A 50 -23.66 -13.38 -10.41
N PRO A 51 -24.64 -13.01 -11.25
CA PRO A 51 -25.10 -11.63 -11.34
C PRO A 51 -25.71 -11.21 -10.00
N LEU A 52 -25.18 -10.14 -9.42
CA LEU A 52 -25.67 -9.63 -8.14
C LEU A 52 -26.96 -8.82 -8.32
N SER A 53 -27.88 -9.00 -7.38
CA SER A 53 -29.01 -8.11 -7.20
C SER A 53 -28.58 -6.78 -6.58
N SER A 54 -29.42 -5.75 -6.73
CA SER A 54 -29.17 -4.44 -6.10
C SER A 54 -29.13 -4.51 -4.57
N VAL A 55 -29.76 -5.52 -3.97
CA VAL A 55 -29.75 -5.76 -2.52
C VAL A 55 -28.41 -6.34 -2.09
N GLU A 56 -27.92 -7.38 -2.77
CA GLU A 56 -26.63 -8.00 -2.48
C GLU A 56 -25.47 -7.02 -2.71
N GLU A 57 -25.53 -6.18 -3.75
CA GLU A 57 -24.57 -5.08 -3.92
C GLU A 57 -24.57 -4.12 -2.73
N SER A 58 -25.76 -3.78 -2.22
CA SER A 58 -25.89 -2.89 -1.07
C SER A 58 -25.34 -3.53 0.21
N GLU A 59 -25.56 -4.84 0.41
CA GLU A 59 -24.98 -5.60 1.51
C GLU A 59 -23.45 -5.58 1.48
N ILE A 60 -22.85 -5.81 0.31
CA ILE A 60 -21.39 -5.74 0.14
C ILE A 60 -20.87 -4.34 0.51
N ILE A 61 -21.57 -3.29 0.08
CA ILE A 61 -21.17 -1.90 0.40
C ILE A 61 -21.24 -1.64 1.91
N PHE A 62 -22.30 -2.08 2.59
CA PHE A 62 -22.44 -1.89 4.04
C PHE A 62 -21.42 -2.72 4.84
N ASP A 63 -21.09 -3.93 4.37
CA ASP A 63 -20.02 -4.77 4.91
C ASP A 63 -18.66 -4.04 4.84
N LEU A 64 -18.30 -3.50 3.66
CA LEU A 64 -17.08 -2.72 3.47
C LEU A 64 -17.04 -1.43 4.32
N LEU A 65 -18.18 -0.76 4.49
CA LEU A 65 -18.28 0.43 5.34
C LEU A 65 -18.05 0.11 6.83
N ARG A 66 -18.52 -1.04 7.29
CA ARG A 66 -18.30 -1.49 8.66
C ARG A 66 -16.87 -1.91 8.89
N ASP A 67 -16.31 -2.66 7.95
CA ASP A 67 -14.90 -3.02 7.96
C ASP A 67 -14.01 -1.79 8.07
N LEU A 68 -14.35 -0.71 7.35
CA LEU A 68 -13.66 0.58 7.42
C LEU A 68 -13.75 1.23 8.82
N GLN A 69 -14.87 1.07 9.53
CA GLN A 69 -15.07 1.67 10.85
C GLN A 69 -14.39 0.86 11.97
N GLU A 70 -14.40 -0.47 11.86
CA GLU A 70 -13.91 -1.37 12.91
C GLU A 70 -12.41 -1.64 12.79
N ASN A 71 -11.87 -1.72 11.57
CA ASN A 71 -10.46 -2.04 11.37
C ASN A 71 -9.61 -0.77 11.27
N LEU A 72 -8.63 -0.66 12.17
CA LEU A 72 -7.61 0.41 12.15
C LEU A 72 -6.49 0.17 11.13
N GLN A 73 -6.35 -1.06 10.63
CA GLN A 73 -5.27 -1.43 9.72
C GLN A 73 -5.69 -1.27 8.25
N ALA A 74 -5.13 -0.25 7.59
CA ALA A 74 -5.50 0.09 6.22
C ALA A 74 -5.24 -1.03 5.21
N GLU A 75 -4.19 -1.84 5.39
CA GLU A 75 -3.90 -2.95 4.47
C GLU A 75 -4.98 -4.02 4.52
N LYS A 76 -5.52 -4.33 5.71
CA LYS A 76 -6.58 -5.32 5.89
C LYS A 76 -7.89 -4.85 5.26
N CYS A 77 -8.25 -3.59 5.47
CA CYS A 77 -9.43 -3.01 4.81
C CYS A 77 -9.27 -3.01 3.28
N THR A 78 -8.09 -2.64 2.78
CA THR A 78 -7.82 -2.61 1.34
C THR A 78 -7.88 -4.02 0.75
N PHE A 79 -7.36 -5.02 1.46
CA PHE A 79 -7.49 -6.43 1.11
C PHE A 79 -8.95 -6.87 1.01
N ASN A 80 -9.79 -6.54 2.00
CA ASN A 80 -11.22 -6.89 1.95
C ASN A 80 -11.93 -6.24 0.77
N VAL A 81 -11.66 -4.96 0.48
CA VAL A 81 -12.17 -4.28 -0.72
C VAL A 81 -11.72 -5.00 -1.99
N MET A 82 -10.44 -5.35 -2.10
CA MET A 82 -9.91 -6.08 -3.26
C MET A 82 -10.54 -7.47 -3.41
N LYS A 83 -10.77 -8.19 -2.32
CA LYS A 83 -11.41 -9.51 -2.31
C LYS A 83 -12.84 -9.43 -2.87
N LYS A 84 -13.64 -8.45 -2.41
CA LYS A 84 -15.00 -8.22 -2.94
C LYS A 84 -14.96 -7.74 -4.41
N LEU A 85 -14.01 -6.87 -4.77
CA LEU A 85 -13.79 -6.44 -6.15
C LEU A 85 -13.43 -7.60 -7.08
N CYS A 86 -12.59 -8.53 -6.63
CA CYS A 86 -12.22 -9.71 -7.40
C CYS A 86 -13.45 -10.57 -7.74
N PHE A 87 -14.38 -10.68 -6.77
CA PHE A 87 -15.66 -11.35 -6.98
C PHE A 87 -16.55 -10.59 -7.98
N LEU A 88 -16.75 -9.28 -7.77
CA LEU A 88 -17.59 -8.41 -8.59
C LEU A 88 -17.13 -8.34 -10.05
N LEU A 89 -15.82 -8.23 -10.26
CA LEU A 89 -15.20 -8.15 -11.59
C LEU A 89 -15.01 -9.53 -12.22
N GLN A 90 -15.30 -10.62 -11.51
CA GLN A 90 -14.97 -11.99 -11.93
C GLN A 90 -13.52 -12.09 -12.44
N ALA A 91 -12.59 -11.48 -11.72
CA ALA A 91 -11.16 -11.58 -12.00
C ALA A 91 -10.60 -12.82 -11.29
N ASP A 92 -9.56 -13.43 -11.86
CA ASP A 92 -8.85 -14.54 -11.21
C ASP A 92 -8.04 -14.01 -10.02
N ARG A 93 -7.28 -12.93 -10.24
CA ARG A 93 -6.41 -12.34 -9.21
C ARG A 93 -6.36 -10.82 -9.29
N MET A 94 -6.09 -10.21 -8.15
CA MET A 94 -5.83 -8.78 -8.02
C MET A 94 -4.54 -8.52 -7.23
N SER A 95 -3.89 -7.41 -7.53
CA SER A 95 -2.65 -6.97 -6.88
C SER A 95 -2.64 -5.46 -6.65
N LEU A 96 -1.92 -5.02 -5.61
CA LEU A 96 -1.76 -3.63 -5.22
C LEU A 96 -0.28 -3.27 -5.16
N PHE A 97 0.08 -2.20 -5.87
CA PHE A 97 1.43 -1.64 -5.93
C PHE A 97 1.44 -0.26 -5.29
N MET A 98 2.31 -0.06 -4.30
CA MET A 98 2.48 1.20 -3.59
C MET A 98 3.50 2.07 -4.29
N TYR A 99 3.18 3.35 -4.48
CA TYR A 99 4.12 4.32 -5.03
C TYR A 99 5.02 4.86 -3.92
N ARG A 100 6.32 4.95 -4.20
CA ARG A 100 7.30 5.67 -3.39
C ARG A 100 8.34 6.34 -4.27
N ALA A 101 8.99 7.37 -3.75
CA ALA A 101 10.08 8.03 -4.45
C ALA A 101 11.37 7.92 -3.65
N ARG A 102 12.45 7.43 -4.28
CA ARG A 102 13.80 7.35 -3.70
C ARG A 102 14.73 8.20 -4.56
N ASN A 103 15.47 9.12 -3.95
CA ASN A 103 16.41 10.01 -4.65
C ASN A 103 15.78 10.82 -5.81
N GLY A 104 14.49 11.15 -5.71
CA GLY A 104 13.75 11.89 -6.74
C GLY A 104 13.22 11.02 -7.89
N ILE A 105 13.51 9.71 -7.90
CA ILE A 105 12.99 8.76 -8.89
C ILE A 105 11.82 8.01 -8.25
N GLY A 106 10.69 7.99 -8.95
CA GLY A 106 9.51 7.22 -8.53
C GLY A 106 9.67 5.74 -8.85
N GLU A 107 9.17 4.89 -7.97
CA GLU A 107 9.11 3.44 -8.14
C GLU A 107 7.82 2.89 -7.50
N LEU A 108 7.42 1.70 -7.93
CA LEU A 108 6.23 1.00 -7.47
C LEU A 108 6.65 -0.31 -6.80
N ALA A 109 6.17 -0.59 -5.60
CA ALA A 109 6.49 -1.82 -4.88
C ALA A 109 5.22 -2.62 -4.56
N THR A 110 5.24 -3.93 -4.75
CA THR A 110 4.11 -4.81 -4.39
C THR A 110 3.83 -4.76 -2.88
N ARG A 111 2.57 -4.57 -2.50
CA ARG A 111 2.14 -4.66 -1.09
C ARG A 111 1.12 -5.75 -0.83
N LEU A 112 0.15 -5.92 -1.74
CA LEU A 112 -0.77 -7.05 -1.75
C LEU A 112 -0.64 -7.75 -3.10
N PHE A 113 -0.52 -9.07 -3.10
CA PHE A 113 -0.30 -9.83 -4.33
C PHE A 113 -1.17 -11.09 -4.35
N ASN A 114 -1.62 -11.50 -5.54
CA ASN A 114 -2.47 -12.69 -5.75
C ASN A 114 -3.77 -12.73 -4.92
N VAL A 115 -4.42 -11.59 -4.70
CA VAL A 115 -5.71 -11.55 -3.99
C VAL A 115 -6.79 -12.18 -4.87
N HIS A 116 -7.44 -13.23 -4.38
CA HIS A 116 -8.61 -13.86 -5.00
C HIS A 116 -9.76 -13.98 -3.99
N LYS A 117 -10.95 -14.38 -4.46
CA LYS A 117 -12.18 -14.39 -3.66
C LYS A 117 -12.15 -15.25 -2.38
N ASP A 118 -11.25 -16.23 -2.31
CA ASP A 118 -11.12 -17.17 -1.18
C ASP A 118 -9.83 -16.94 -0.38
N ALA A 119 -9.01 -15.96 -0.77
CA ALA A 119 -7.72 -15.71 -0.15
C ALA A 119 -7.84 -15.25 1.31
N THR A 120 -6.79 -15.48 2.08
CA THR A 120 -6.58 -14.89 3.41
C THR A 120 -5.62 -13.70 3.33
N PHE A 121 -5.67 -12.82 4.32
CA PHE A 121 -4.87 -11.59 4.31
C PHE A 121 -3.37 -11.90 4.43
N GLU A 122 -3.02 -12.83 5.31
CA GLU A 122 -1.64 -13.19 5.63
C GLU A 122 -0.91 -13.79 4.42
N GLU A 123 -1.60 -14.55 3.57
CA GLU A 123 -1.04 -15.14 2.35
C GLU A 123 -0.78 -14.11 1.25
N CYS A 124 -1.62 -13.07 1.18
CA CYS A 124 -1.54 -12.03 0.16
C CYS A 124 -0.64 -10.86 0.55
N LEU A 125 -0.30 -10.71 1.83
CA LEU A 125 0.53 -9.63 2.33
C LEU A 125 2.00 -9.84 1.96
N VAL A 126 2.56 -8.89 1.21
CA VAL A 126 3.97 -8.92 0.84
C VAL A 126 4.80 -8.16 1.86
N MET A 127 5.80 -8.84 2.42
CA MET A 127 6.78 -8.25 3.33
C MET A 127 7.84 -7.45 2.54
N PRO A 128 8.41 -6.37 3.10
CA PRO A 128 9.37 -5.51 2.38
C PRO A 128 10.59 -6.24 1.80
N ASP A 129 11.05 -7.31 2.45
CA ASP A 129 12.22 -8.09 1.99
C ASP A 129 11.95 -8.94 0.74
N SER A 130 10.66 -9.17 0.43
CA SER A 130 10.21 -10.01 -0.69
C SER A 130 9.38 -9.21 -1.70
N GLU A 131 9.42 -7.88 -1.64
CA GLU A 131 8.65 -7.03 -2.55
C GLU A 131 9.24 -7.02 -3.97
N ILE A 132 8.38 -7.02 -4.98
CA ILE A 132 8.75 -6.80 -6.36
C ILE A 132 8.65 -5.30 -6.64
N VAL A 133 9.73 -4.73 -7.18
CA VAL A 133 9.84 -3.30 -7.47
C VAL A 133 9.84 -3.07 -8.97
N PHE A 134 8.99 -2.14 -9.42
CA PHE A 134 8.89 -1.70 -10.80
C PHE A 134 9.32 -0.24 -10.93
N PRO A 135 10.21 0.08 -11.89
CA PRO A 135 10.41 1.46 -12.29
C PRO A 135 9.20 1.97 -13.09
N LEU A 136 9.02 3.28 -13.19
CA LEU A 136 7.84 3.87 -13.81
C LEU A 136 7.78 3.68 -15.33
N ASP A 137 8.90 3.43 -15.99
CA ASP A 137 9.04 3.25 -17.44
C ASP A 137 8.87 1.78 -17.88
N MET A 138 8.54 0.87 -16.96
CA MET A 138 8.36 -0.54 -17.25
C MET A 138 6.99 -1.05 -16.78
N GLY A 139 6.36 -1.87 -17.61
CA GLY A 139 5.13 -2.57 -17.25
C GLY A 139 3.89 -1.69 -17.36
N VAL A 140 2.73 -2.35 -17.44
CA VAL A 140 1.41 -1.68 -17.44
C VAL A 140 1.23 -0.85 -16.17
N VAL A 141 1.75 -1.32 -15.04
CA VAL A 141 1.69 -0.60 -13.75
C VAL A 141 2.45 0.73 -13.82
N GLY A 142 3.64 0.75 -14.45
CA GLY A 142 4.42 1.97 -14.68
C GLY A 142 3.70 2.93 -15.63
N TYR A 143 3.16 2.42 -16.74
CA TYR A 143 2.36 3.21 -17.67
C TYR A 143 1.13 3.86 -17.00
N VAL A 144 0.39 3.11 -16.19
CA VAL A 144 -0.76 3.63 -15.43
C VAL A 144 -0.34 4.69 -14.40
N ALA A 145 0.79 4.48 -13.73
CA ALA A 145 1.35 5.45 -12.79
C ALA A 145 1.72 6.79 -13.46
N GLN A 146 2.31 6.73 -14.66
CA GLN A 146 2.67 7.94 -15.42
C GLN A 146 1.45 8.63 -16.03
N SER A 147 0.57 7.87 -16.69
CA SER A 147 -0.61 8.39 -17.38
C SER A 147 -1.70 8.87 -16.42
N LYS A 148 -1.73 8.34 -15.19
CA LYS A 148 -2.74 8.59 -14.15
C LYS A 148 -4.17 8.33 -14.65
N LYS A 149 -4.32 7.35 -15.53
CA LYS A 149 -5.60 6.92 -16.10
C LYS A 149 -5.76 5.41 -15.97
N VAL A 150 -7.00 4.96 -15.94
CA VAL A 150 -7.33 3.54 -16.05
C VAL A 150 -6.84 3.01 -17.39
N ASN A 151 -6.26 1.81 -17.38
CA ASN A 151 -5.87 1.10 -18.59
C ASN A 151 -6.48 -0.30 -18.61
N ASN A 152 -7.19 -0.61 -19.70
CA ASN A 152 -7.80 -1.91 -19.93
C ASN A 152 -7.10 -2.56 -21.14
N VAL A 153 -6.33 -3.61 -20.88
CA VAL A 153 -5.53 -4.33 -21.85
C VAL A 153 -6.20 -5.68 -22.13
N PRO A 154 -6.86 -5.84 -23.30
CA PRO A 154 -7.58 -7.07 -23.62
C PRO A 154 -6.67 -8.24 -23.99
N ASN A 155 -5.48 -7.97 -24.53
CA ASN A 155 -4.48 -8.98 -24.85
C ASN A 155 -3.08 -8.46 -24.52
N THR A 156 -2.44 -9.05 -23.51
CA THR A 156 -1.09 -8.68 -23.05
C THR A 156 0.00 -8.90 -24.09
N LYS A 157 -0.17 -9.86 -25.02
CA LYS A 157 0.83 -10.16 -26.05
C LYS A 157 0.94 -9.09 -27.13
N GLU A 158 -0.10 -8.27 -27.26
CA GLU A 158 -0.19 -7.19 -28.24
C GLU A 158 0.10 -5.81 -27.61
N ASP A 159 0.26 -5.74 -26.28
CA ASP A 159 0.47 -4.49 -25.56
C ASP A 159 1.96 -4.16 -25.41
N GLU A 160 2.35 -2.98 -25.89
CA GLU A 160 3.75 -2.51 -25.87
C GLU A 160 4.30 -2.28 -24.46
N HIS A 161 3.42 -2.08 -23.47
CA HIS A 161 3.81 -1.79 -22.09
C HIS A 161 3.80 -3.05 -21.21
N PHE A 162 3.43 -4.22 -21.75
CA PHE A 162 3.44 -5.46 -20.98
C PHE A 162 4.85 -5.93 -20.66
N CYS A 163 5.05 -6.43 -19.45
CA CYS A 163 6.32 -6.99 -18.97
C CYS A 163 6.06 -8.37 -18.38
N ASP A 164 6.68 -9.40 -18.94
CA ASP A 164 6.51 -10.81 -18.59
C ASP A 164 7.40 -11.28 -17.42
N PHE A 165 8.20 -10.38 -16.84
CA PHE A 165 9.12 -10.70 -15.75
C PHE A 165 8.44 -11.39 -14.55
N VAL A 166 7.29 -10.87 -14.11
CA VAL A 166 6.56 -11.46 -12.96
C VAL A 166 5.85 -12.75 -13.33
N ASP A 167 5.32 -12.84 -14.55
CA ASP A 167 4.73 -14.07 -15.09
C ASP A 167 5.76 -15.21 -15.09
N ASN A 168 6.98 -14.93 -15.56
CA ASN A 168 8.09 -15.88 -15.57
C ASN A 168 8.55 -16.28 -14.15
N LEU A 169 8.57 -15.33 -13.21
CA LEU A 169 8.96 -15.59 -11.82
C LEU A 169 7.92 -16.44 -11.06
N THR A 170 6.64 -16.26 -11.38
CA THR A 170 5.52 -16.89 -10.65
C THR A 170 4.93 -18.09 -11.39
N GLU A 171 5.47 -18.44 -12.56
CA GLU A 171 4.95 -19.47 -13.46
C GLU A 171 3.46 -19.28 -13.78
N TYR A 172 3.05 -18.01 -13.92
CA TYR A 172 1.67 -17.61 -14.16
C TYR A 172 1.56 -16.91 -15.51
N GLN A 173 0.44 -17.09 -16.20
CA GLN A 173 0.20 -16.46 -17.51
C GLN A 173 -0.89 -15.40 -17.42
N THR A 174 -0.50 -14.15 -17.59
CA THR A 174 -1.40 -13.00 -17.66
C THR A 174 -1.87 -12.79 -19.10
N LYS A 175 -3.18 -12.88 -19.35
CA LYS A 175 -3.82 -12.78 -20.68
C LYS A 175 -4.45 -11.42 -20.92
N ASN A 176 -5.15 -10.89 -19.91
CA ASN A 176 -5.80 -9.58 -19.94
C ASN A 176 -5.62 -8.88 -18.59
N ILE A 177 -5.59 -7.55 -18.61
CA ILE A 177 -5.28 -6.70 -17.46
C ILE A 177 -6.27 -5.54 -17.40
N LEU A 178 -6.77 -5.24 -16.21
CA LEU A 178 -7.45 -3.98 -15.91
C LEU A 178 -6.74 -3.31 -14.73
N ALA A 179 -6.13 -2.16 -14.99
CA ALA A 179 -5.33 -1.44 -14.00
C ALA A 179 -5.84 -0.02 -13.79
N SER A 180 -5.88 0.44 -12.53
CA SER A 180 -6.37 1.75 -12.14
C SER A 180 -5.46 2.41 -11.10
N PRO A 181 -5.14 3.71 -11.26
CA PRO A 181 -4.36 4.44 -10.28
C PRO A 181 -5.22 4.90 -9.11
N ILE A 182 -4.63 4.91 -7.92
CA ILE A 182 -5.17 5.50 -6.69
C ILE A 182 -4.48 6.85 -6.49
N MET A 183 -5.28 7.92 -6.55
CA MET A 183 -4.78 9.29 -6.57
C MET A 183 -5.17 10.06 -5.30
N ASN A 184 -4.23 10.83 -4.75
CA ASN A 184 -4.49 11.85 -3.73
C ASN A 184 -4.27 13.24 -4.32
N GLY A 185 -5.35 13.84 -4.86
CA GLY A 185 -5.24 15.08 -5.62
C GLY A 185 -4.42 14.86 -6.89
N LYS A 186 -3.22 15.44 -6.95
CA LYS A 186 -2.30 15.27 -8.08
C LYS A 186 -1.28 14.14 -7.87
N ASP A 187 -1.13 13.67 -6.64
CA ASP A 187 -0.09 12.71 -6.26
C ASP A 187 -0.61 11.28 -6.42
N LEU A 188 0.23 10.41 -6.98
CA LEU A 188 -0.04 8.99 -7.09
C LEU A 188 0.27 8.33 -5.74
N VAL A 189 -0.64 7.52 -5.23
CA VAL A 189 -0.46 6.78 -3.97
C VAL A 189 -0.20 5.29 -4.25
N ALA A 190 -0.96 4.70 -5.16
CA ALA A 190 -0.86 3.29 -5.49
C ALA A 190 -1.43 3.00 -6.89
N VAL A 191 -1.19 1.80 -7.40
CA VAL A 191 -1.84 1.25 -8.59
C VAL A 191 -2.46 -0.09 -8.22
N LEU A 192 -3.74 -0.25 -8.52
CA LEU A 192 -4.49 -1.49 -8.33
C LEU A 192 -4.68 -2.16 -9.69
N MET A 193 -4.44 -3.46 -9.75
CA MET A 193 -4.46 -4.25 -10.97
C MET A 193 -5.29 -5.51 -10.77
N ALA A 194 -6.24 -5.76 -11.67
CA ALA A 194 -6.95 -7.01 -11.84
C ALA A 194 -6.42 -7.72 -13.09
N VAL A 195 -6.27 -9.04 -13.03
CA VAL A 195 -5.79 -9.85 -14.15
C VAL A 195 -6.72 -11.02 -14.40
N ASN A 196 -6.75 -11.44 -15.67
CA ASN A 196 -7.44 -12.63 -16.13
C ASN A 196 -8.93 -12.70 -15.72
N LYS A 197 -9.78 -12.05 -16.52
CA LYS A 197 -11.23 -12.26 -16.47
C LYS A 197 -11.55 -13.76 -16.59
N VAL A 198 -12.33 -14.27 -15.64
CA VAL A 198 -12.70 -15.70 -15.54
C VAL A 198 -13.82 -16.05 -16.50
N ASP A 199 -14.90 -15.25 -16.48
CA ASP A 199 -16.12 -15.48 -17.28
C ASP A 199 -16.17 -14.53 -18.48
N GLY A 200 -15.14 -14.58 -19.33
CA GLY A 200 -15.07 -13.77 -20.53
C GLY A 200 -13.67 -13.66 -21.13
N PRO A 201 -13.55 -13.14 -22.37
CA PRO A 201 -12.26 -13.01 -23.03
C PRO A 201 -11.38 -11.89 -22.45
N HIS A 202 -11.99 -10.80 -21.96
CA HIS A 202 -11.34 -9.62 -21.38
C HIS A 202 -12.34 -8.80 -20.55
N PHE A 203 -11.84 -7.80 -19.81
CA PHE A 203 -12.67 -6.88 -19.04
C PHE A 203 -13.45 -5.92 -19.94
N THR A 204 -14.71 -5.69 -19.62
CA THR A 204 -15.62 -4.81 -20.35
C THR A 204 -15.63 -3.39 -19.78
N LYS A 205 -16.25 -2.44 -20.48
CA LYS A 205 -16.49 -1.10 -19.93
C LYS A 205 -17.36 -1.11 -18.67
N GLY A 206 -18.28 -2.07 -18.55
CA GLY A 206 -19.05 -2.26 -17.32
C GLY A 206 -18.17 -2.65 -16.14
N ASP A 207 -17.16 -3.50 -16.38
CA ASP A 207 -16.16 -3.84 -15.36
C ASP A 207 -15.33 -2.61 -14.95
N GLU A 208 -14.98 -1.73 -15.89
CA GLU A 208 -14.32 -0.45 -15.58
C GLU A 208 -15.18 0.44 -14.68
N GLU A 209 -16.48 0.55 -14.96
CA GLU A 209 -17.43 1.33 -14.13
C GLU A 209 -17.58 0.74 -12.72
N ILE A 210 -17.69 -0.59 -12.62
CA ILE A 210 -17.73 -1.30 -11.32
C ILE A 210 -16.43 -1.05 -10.55
N LEU A 211 -15.28 -1.22 -11.21
CA LEU A 211 -13.99 -0.96 -10.59
C LEU A 211 -13.94 0.47 -10.05
N LEU A 212 -14.28 1.47 -10.85
CA LEU A 212 -14.27 2.88 -10.43
C LEU A 212 -15.25 3.18 -9.28
N LYS A 213 -16.45 2.57 -9.29
CA LYS A 213 -17.45 2.70 -8.22
C LYS A 213 -16.87 2.26 -6.87
N TYR A 214 -16.29 1.06 -6.82
CA TYR A 214 -15.77 0.47 -5.58
C TYR A 214 -14.36 0.95 -5.22
N LEU A 215 -13.57 1.38 -6.21
CA LEU A 215 -12.26 2.00 -5.98
C LEU A 215 -12.36 3.29 -5.16
N ASN A 216 -13.53 3.94 -5.10
CA ASN A 216 -13.74 5.07 -4.19
C ASN A 216 -13.51 4.71 -2.71
N PHE A 217 -13.86 3.48 -2.29
CA PHE A 217 -13.60 3.00 -0.93
C PHE A 217 -12.09 2.82 -0.69
N ALA A 218 -11.41 2.15 -1.63
CA ALA A 218 -9.95 2.01 -1.59
C ALA A 218 -9.25 3.38 -1.62
N ASN A 219 -9.71 4.31 -2.45
CA ASN A 219 -9.19 5.68 -2.52
C ASN A 219 -9.32 6.40 -1.17
N LEU A 220 -10.46 6.30 -0.49
CA LEU A 220 -10.64 6.89 0.83
C LEU A 220 -9.67 6.27 1.85
N LEU A 221 -9.62 4.94 1.91
CA LEU A 221 -8.71 4.18 2.77
C LEU A 221 -7.25 4.58 2.58
N MET A 222 -6.79 4.56 1.33
CA MET A 222 -5.41 4.86 0.98
C MET A 222 -5.06 6.32 1.24
N LYS A 223 -6.01 7.27 1.06
CA LYS A 223 -5.80 8.67 1.43
C LYS A 223 -5.63 8.85 2.93
N VAL A 224 -6.49 8.23 3.75
CA VAL A 224 -6.39 8.30 5.21
C VAL A 224 -5.07 7.69 5.68
N TYR A 225 -4.70 6.53 5.13
CA TYR A 225 -3.42 5.89 5.40
C TYR A 225 -2.24 6.78 5.04
N HIS A 226 -2.22 7.31 3.82
CA HIS A 226 -1.13 8.16 3.34
C HIS A 226 -1.03 9.46 4.15
N LEU A 227 -2.16 10.08 4.50
CA LEU A 227 -2.20 11.28 5.32
C LEU A 227 -1.67 11.00 6.74
N SER A 228 -2.07 9.89 7.36
CA SER A 228 -1.56 9.46 8.66
C SER A 228 -0.06 9.20 8.61
N TYR A 229 0.42 8.55 7.55
CA TYR A 229 1.86 8.33 7.34
C TYR A 229 2.64 9.65 7.24
N LEU A 230 2.18 10.58 6.40
CA LEU A 230 2.79 11.91 6.25
C LEU A 230 2.78 12.68 7.57
N TYR A 231 1.66 12.67 8.30
CA TYR A 231 1.54 13.27 9.62
C TYR A 231 2.60 12.73 10.58
N ASN A 232 2.74 11.41 10.68
CA ASN A 232 3.75 10.79 11.54
C ASN A 232 5.17 11.20 11.15
N CYS A 233 5.48 11.25 9.85
CA CYS A 233 6.79 11.68 9.36
C CYS A 233 7.08 13.14 9.72
N GLU A 234 6.10 14.02 9.55
CA GLU A 234 6.23 15.46 9.83
C GLU A 234 6.33 15.77 11.32
N THR A 235 5.48 15.14 12.15
CA THR A 235 5.58 15.28 13.61
C THR A 235 6.94 14.82 14.11
N ARG A 236 7.44 13.70 13.59
CA ARG A 236 8.74 13.15 13.93
C ARG A 236 9.89 14.07 13.51
N ARG A 237 9.83 14.63 12.29
CA ARG A 237 10.78 15.65 11.80
C ARG A 237 10.79 16.87 12.72
N GLY A 238 9.62 17.37 13.10
CA GLY A 238 9.47 18.49 14.04
C GLY A 238 10.07 18.20 15.41
N GLN A 239 9.83 17.01 15.97
CA GLN A 239 10.40 16.59 17.25
C GLN A 239 11.92 16.50 17.20
N ILE A 240 12.48 15.88 16.15
CA ILE A 240 13.94 15.81 15.96
C ILE A 240 14.55 17.21 15.95
N LEU A 241 13.95 18.14 15.19
CA LEU A 241 14.45 19.50 15.08
C LEU A 241 14.37 20.25 16.42
N LEU A 242 13.25 20.13 17.13
CA LEU A 242 13.02 20.78 18.42
C LEU A 242 14.02 20.30 19.48
N TRP A 243 14.17 18.99 19.65
CA TRP A 243 15.06 18.41 20.65
C TRP A 243 16.54 18.65 20.30
N SER A 244 16.91 18.54 19.03
CA SER A 244 18.27 18.86 18.57
C SER A 244 18.60 20.33 18.86
N GLY A 245 17.71 21.25 18.48
CA GLY A 245 17.88 22.68 18.74
C GLY A 245 17.99 22.99 20.22
N SER A 246 17.08 22.44 21.04
CA SER A 246 17.11 22.60 22.50
C SER A 246 18.45 22.17 23.10
N LYS A 247 19.00 21.03 22.67
CA LYS A 247 20.29 20.52 23.18
C LYS A 247 21.50 21.32 22.70
N VAL A 248 21.45 21.87 21.49
CA VAL A 248 22.52 22.74 20.95
C VAL A 248 22.56 24.09 21.69
N PHE A 249 21.40 24.67 22.03
CA PHE A 249 21.32 25.97 22.71
C PHE A 249 21.37 25.92 24.24
N GLU A 250 21.35 24.73 24.84
CA GLU A 250 21.38 24.55 26.30
C GLU A 250 22.70 25.04 26.91
N GLU A 251 23.83 24.73 26.28
CA GLU A 251 25.17 25.11 26.75
C GLU A 251 26.12 25.40 25.57
N LEU A 252 26.91 26.47 25.68
CA LEU A 252 27.98 26.78 24.73
C LEU A 252 29.11 25.75 24.89
N THR A 253 29.14 24.74 24.03
CA THR A 253 30.13 23.65 24.03
C THR A 253 30.72 23.42 22.64
N ASP A 254 31.82 22.65 22.55
CA ASP A 254 32.46 22.29 21.28
C ASP A 254 31.52 21.51 20.35
N ILE A 255 31.77 21.60 19.04
CA ILE A 255 30.96 20.96 18.00
C ILE A 255 30.76 19.46 18.27
N GLU A 256 31.80 18.72 18.67
CA GLU A 256 31.72 17.29 18.94
C GLU A 256 30.72 16.96 20.07
N ARG A 257 30.75 17.75 21.15
CA ARG A 257 29.85 17.57 22.30
C ARG A 257 28.41 17.91 21.93
N GLN A 258 28.20 18.96 21.14
CA GLN A 258 26.87 19.34 20.65
C GLN A 258 26.25 18.24 19.78
N PHE A 259 27.02 17.71 18.82
CA PHE A 259 26.58 16.61 17.96
C PHE A 259 26.26 15.35 18.77
N HIS A 260 27.12 14.98 19.72
CA HIS A 260 26.89 13.82 20.58
C HIS A 260 25.59 13.96 21.39
N LYS A 261 25.39 15.09 22.08
CA LYS A 261 24.18 15.35 22.89
C LYS A 261 22.90 15.35 22.05
N ALA A 262 22.90 16.07 20.92
CA ALA A 262 21.75 16.19 20.05
C ALA A 262 21.34 14.82 19.47
N LEU A 263 22.29 14.11 18.86
CA LEU A 263 22.03 12.82 18.22
C LEU A 263 21.67 11.74 19.23
N TYR A 264 22.28 11.74 20.42
CA TYR A 264 21.91 10.79 21.47
C TYR A 264 20.47 11.00 21.95
N THR A 265 20.00 12.25 22.00
CA THR A 265 18.63 12.58 22.43
C THR A 265 17.59 12.18 21.39
N VAL A 266 17.85 12.43 20.11
CA VAL A 266 16.87 12.16 19.04
C VAL A 266 16.89 10.72 18.51
N ARG A 267 17.74 9.82 19.04
CA ARG A 267 17.88 8.44 18.54
C ARG A 267 16.57 7.67 18.46
N ALA A 268 15.66 7.87 19.41
CA ALA A 268 14.36 7.21 19.43
C ALA A 268 13.47 7.64 18.25
N PHE A 269 13.72 8.82 17.69
CA PHE A 269 13.05 9.34 16.52
C PHE A 269 13.84 9.06 15.23
N LEU A 270 14.90 8.26 15.21
CA LEU A 270 15.62 7.93 13.96
C LEU A 270 15.17 6.60 13.36
N ASN A 271 14.54 5.70 14.13
CA ASN A 271 14.10 4.36 13.66
C ASN A 271 15.16 3.70 12.76
N CYS A 272 16.43 3.88 13.12
CA CYS A 272 17.56 3.30 12.43
C CYS A 272 18.33 2.48 13.46
N ASP A 273 18.76 1.29 13.07
CA ASP A 273 19.52 0.42 13.97
C ASP A 273 20.92 0.99 14.25
N ARG A 274 21.52 1.65 13.24
CA ARG A 274 22.87 2.20 13.32
C ARG A 274 22.98 3.49 12.50
N TYR A 275 23.69 4.47 13.04
CA TYR A 275 24.12 5.68 12.34
C TYR A 275 25.48 6.12 12.88
N SER A 276 26.29 6.74 12.02
CA SER A 276 27.59 7.29 12.38
C SER A 276 27.74 8.69 11.82
N VAL A 277 28.45 9.56 12.53
CA VAL A 277 28.76 10.92 12.08
C VAL A 277 30.27 11.07 11.96
N GLY A 278 30.72 11.48 10.78
CA GLY A 278 32.11 11.84 10.52
C GLY A 278 32.29 13.36 10.64
N LEU A 279 33.25 13.80 11.45
CA LEU A 279 33.66 15.20 11.52
C LEU A 279 34.91 15.38 10.64
N LEU A 280 34.86 16.34 9.71
CA LEU A 280 35.96 16.67 8.82
C LEU A 280 36.75 17.85 9.39
N ASP A 281 38.07 17.72 9.38
CA ASP A 281 38.97 18.83 9.67
C ASP A 281 39.00 19.77 8.44
N MET A 282 38.68 21.04 8.68
CA MET A 282 38.60 22.08 7.64
C MET A 282 39.89 22.91 7.57
N THR A 283 40.95 22.51 8.29
CA THR A 283 42.24 23.18 8.20
C THR A 283 42.82 23.03 6.79
N LYS A 284 42.98 24.15 6.09
CA LYS A 284 43.86 24.20 4.92
C LYS A 284 45.27 23.98 5.44
N GLN A 285 45.96 22.95 4.96
CA GLN A 285 47.41 22.95 5.06
C GLN A 285 47.89 24.27 4.45
N LYS A 286 48.51 25.15 5.26
CA LYS A 286 49.34 26.22 4.71
C LYS A 286 50.26 25.52 3.73
N GLU A 287 50.22 25.94 2.45
CA GLU A 287 51.17 25.48 1.45
C GLU A 287 52.55 25.47 2.11
N SER A 288 53.08 24.27 2.32
CA SER A 288 54.44 24.12 2.79
C SER A 288 55.31 24.79 1.72
N PRO A 289 56.30 25.63 2.07
CA PRO A 289 57.13 26.27 1.07
C PRO A 289 57.68 25.17 0.15
N SER A 290 57.40 25.32 -1.16
CA SER A 290 57.69 24.34 -2.19
C SER A 290 59.04 23.66 -1.97
N ILE A 291 59.02 22.37 -1.64
CA ILE A 291 60.22 21.53 -1.71
C ILE A 291 60.61 21.51 -3.20
N PRO A 292 61.83 21.92 -3.59
CA PRO A 292 62.26 21.87 -4.98
C PRO A 292 62.15 20.44 -5.51
N ARG A 293 61.69 20.29 -6.76
CA ARG A 293 61.34 19.04 -7.47
C ARG A 293 62.42 17.92 -7.48
N ASN A 294 63.57 18.10 -6.84
CA ASN A 294 64.71 17.17 -6.88
C ASN A 294 65.09 16.57 -5.52
N TYR A 295 64.25 16.67 -4.48
CA TYR A 295 64.51 15.96 -3.22
C TYR A 295 63.92 14.55 -3.27
N VAL A 296 64.76 13.54 -3.47
CA VAL A 296 64.42 12.13 -3.26
C VAL A 296 64.85 11.79 -1.83
N PRO A 297 63.94 11.54 -0.88
CA PRO A 297 64.34 11.00 0.40
C PRO A 297 64.72 9.53 0.24
N ASP A 298 65.90 9.15 0.75
CA ASP A 298 66.32 7.77 0.86
C ASP A 298 65.33 7.01 1.76
N ILE A 299 64.60 6.07 1.17
CA ILE A 299 63.69 5.18 1.90
C ILE A 299 64.54 4.07 2.52
N ASN A 300 65.02 4.27 3.74
CA ASN A 300 65.42 3.15 4.60
C ASN A 300 64.16 2.54 5.22
N VAL A 301 63.78 1.37 4.71
CA VAL A 301 62.75 0.53 5.33
C VAL A 301 63.38 -0.19 6.53
N GLU A 302 63.38 0.43 7.70
CA GLU A 302 63.50 -0.30 8.96
C GLU A 302 62.09 -0.76 9.37
N ALA A 303 61.87 -2.07 9.23
CA ALA A 303 60.68 -2.73 9.73
C ALA A 303 60.70 -2.73 11.27
N ASP A 304 59.89 -1.84 11.87
CA ASP A 304 59.68 -1.82 13.31
C ASP A 304 58.87 -3.07 13.74
N LYS A 305 59.59 -4.07 14.24
CA LYS A 305 59.07 -5.32 14.82
C LYS A 305 58.62 -5.12 16.28
N THR A 306 57.84 -4.09 16.59
CA THR A 306 57.31 -3.92 17.95
C THR A 306 55.82 -3.55 17.96
N ARG A 307 54.95 -4.54 17.67
CA ARG A 307 53.57 -4.58 18.18
C ARG A 307 53.04 -6.01 18.10
N HIS A 308 53.02 -6.69 19.24
CA HIS A 308 52.31 -7.95 19.40
C HIS A 308 50.79 -7.73 19.19
N PRO A 309 50.09 -8.63 18.49
CA PRO A 309 48.63 -8.57 18.41
C PRO A 309 48.02 -8.99 19.76
N ALA A 310 47.12 -8.16 20.30
CA ALA A 310 46.28 -8.53 21.45
C ALA A 310 45.31 -9.66 21.04
N PRO A 311 45.11 -10.69 21.87
CA PRO A 311 44.23 -11.80 21.53
C PRO A 311 42.75 -11.39 21.56
N LEU A 312 42.03 -11.72 20.49
CA LEU A 312 40.57 -11.69 20.39
C LEU A 312 39.95 -12.60 21.47
N GLN A 313 39.32 -12.02 22.48
CA GLN A 313 38.42 -12.76 23.37
C GLN A 313 37.12 -13.06 22.62
N ARG A 314 36.91 -14.33 22.28
CA ARG A 314 35.61 -14.88 21.90
C ARG A 314 34.72 -14.88 23.15
N ASN A 315 33.72 -14.00 23.19
CA ASN A 315 32.61 -14.15 24.13
C ASN A 315 31.70 -15.29 23.65
N THR A 316 31.80 -16.43 24.33
CA THR A 316 30.77 -17.47 24.31
C THR A 316 29.53 -16.99 25.08
N PRO A 317 28.31 -17.28 24.61
CA PRO A 317 27.09 -16.99 25.38
C PRO A 317 26.83 -18.10 26.39
N ARG A 318 26.48 -17.75 27.63
CA ARG A 318 25.83 -18.64 28.61
C ARG A 318 25.10 -17.83 29.68
N PRO A 319 24.13 -18.42 30.40
CA PRO A 319 23.12 -19.40 29.98
C PRO A 319 21.72 -18.78 29.84
#